data_AF-A0A0B3SS57-F1
#
_entry.id   AF-A0A0B3SS57-F1
#
_cell.length_a   1.000
_cell.length_b   1.000
_cell.length_c   1.000
_cell.angle_alpha   90.00
_cell.angle_beta   90.00
_cell.angle_gamma   90.00
#
_symmetry.space_group_name_H-M   'P 1'
#
loop_
_entity.id
_entity.type
_entity.pdbx_description
1 polymer ?
#
loop_
_entity_poly.entity_id
_entity_poly.type
_entity_poly.pdbx_seq_one_letter_code
_entity_poly.pdbx_strand_id
1 'polypeptide(L)'
;MILREDTMPLVDCAALLGLSTEVPLSEQVVIIVIDADRKQLLGLVVNALQGMISLDRSRRAEMGIVGHGPMLAGAQSFVRNGAVVSILDPPLLFDQPSLPFAVQQDRSYAPLETGASGQSGYLHCGYQDVGLAFPLSDIHATIPMVPLQDSPLAHGPCDGVIHHHGTDIPILDSLRLFGLGGNFSRPESSASVALRAPGGGLVAFEIDRFFDIVHTQTEDLLDVPRVISGRSDLFSGIHMDETGKHYLVIDGPSLLREEVVVQLASTTVNDTPDTPDDAAPGYGGPVAPYLLCRSAGNQIGCHLTDIVEILRLPDDLLCAEARHDGYLGTLSHRAQVIPVFSIASLLGTTTRIEEGNACVLLFREGRQLFGAVADALEEVARCQTFGPPEEKMLRRPETGAFVPLFDLQTEIEITALDTGIALP
;
A
#
# COMPACT_ATOMS: atom_id res chain seq x y z
N MET A 1 11.24 5.04 10.88
CA MET A 1 10.35 5.71 11.86
C MET A 1 9.98 7.06 11.28
N ILE A 2 8.76 7.56 11.47
CA ILE A 2 8.38 8.89 10.99
C ILE A 2 8.44 9.88 12.15
N LEU A 3 9.10 11.01 11.91
CA LEU A 3 9.12 12.14 12.83
C LEU A 3 8.75 13.38 12.03
N ARG A 4 7.61 14.00 12.35
CA ARG A 4 7.13 15.21 11.66
C ARG A 4 7.05 15.03 10.14
N GLU A 5 6.47 13.91 9.70
CA GLU A 5 6.28 13.56 8.28
C GLU A 5 7.57 13.26 7.50
N ASP A 6 8.75 13.28 8.13
CA ASP A 6 9.98 12.79 7.49
C ASP A 6 10.23 11.32 7.85
N THR A 7 10.46 10.49 6.82
CA THR A 7 10.85 9.08 7.01
C THR A 7 12.31 9.01 7.46
N MET A 8 12.56 8.68 8.72
CA MET A 8 13.90 8.60 9.30
C MET A 8 14.44 7.17 9.35
N PRO A 9 15.68 6.94 8.88
CA PRO A 9 16.36 5.66 9.08
C PRO A 9 16.67 5.43 10.56
N LEU A 10 16.50 4.19 10.99
CA LEU A 10 16.88 3.72 12.33
C LEU A 10 18.18 2.91 12.23
N VAL A 11 19.14 3.21 13.10
CA VAL A 11 20.42 2.50 13.20
C VAL A 11 20.58 1.97 14.61
N ASP A 12 20.84 0.67 14.72
CA ASP A 12 21.17 0.03 15.99
C ASP A 12 22.54 0.53 16.48
N CYS A 13 22.53 1.27 17.59
CA CYS A 13 23.72 1.84 18.21
C CYS A 13 24.66 0.76 18.77
N ALA A 14 24.11 -0.36 19.26
CA ALA A 14 24.92 -1.48 19.74
C ALA A 14 25.69 -2.11 18.56
N ALA A 15 24.98 -2.45 17.49
CA ALA A 15 25.60 -3.00 16.28
C ALA A 15 26.65 -2.05 15.69
N LEU A 16 26.36 -0.74 15.66
CA LEU A 16 27.28 0.30 15.21
C LEU A 16 28.58 0.36 16.02
N LEU A 17 28.49 0.10 17.32
CA LEU A 17 29.61 0.07 18.25
C LEU A 17 30.24 -1.32 18.42
N GLY A 18 29.81 -2.32 17.62
CA GLY A 18 30.29 -3.70 17.74
C GLY A 18 29.88 -4.40 19.05
N LEU A 19 28.82 -3.92 19.70
CA LEU A 19 28.26 -4.46 20.93
C LEU A 19 27.06 -5.36 20.61
N SER A 20 26.82 -6.35 21.47
CA SER A 20 25.65 -7.22 21.39
C SER A 20 24.53 -6.69 22.28
N THR A 21 23.28 -6.82 21.82
CA THR A 21 22.08 -6.53 22.62
C THR A 21 21.16 -7.75 22.67
N GLU A 22 20.57 -8.01 23.84
CA GLU A 22 19.55 -9.05 24.04
C GLU A 22 18.15 -8.45 24.23
N VAL A 23 18.03 -7.12 24.20
CA VAL A 23 16.75 -6.42 24.43
C VAL A 23 15.91 -6.45 23.15
N PRO A 24 14.64 -6.87 23.19
CA PRO A 24 13.75 -6.84 22.03
C PRO A 24 13.55 -5.43 21.48
N LEU A 25 13.45 -5.28 20.15
CA LEU A 25 13.21 -3.98 19.47
C LEU A 25 12.01 -3.20 20.03
N SER A 26 10.96 -3.90 20.49
CA SER A 26 9.75 -3.29 21.08
C SER A 26 9.99 -2.58 22.42
N GLU A 27 11.08 -2.90 23.12
CA GLU A 27 11.47 -2.29 24.40
C GLU A 27 12.61 -1.27 24.25
N GLN A 28 13.18 -1.16 23.04
CA GLN A 28 14.26 -0.23 22.75
C GLN A 28 13.72 1.19 22.51
N VAL A 29 14.58 2.18 22.76
CA VAL A 29 14.28 3.60 22.63
C VAL A 29 15.03 4.16 21.43
N VAL A 30 14.40 5.06 20.68
CA VAL A 30 15.06 5.78 19.58
C VAL A 30 15.48 7.16 20.05
N ILE A 31 16.78 7.47 19.99
CA ILE A 31 17.34 8.81 20.16
C ILE A 31 17.44 9.46 18.79
N ILE A 32 16.82 10.64 18.64
CA ILE A 32 16.84 11.38 17.39
C ILE A 32 18.04 12.32 17.39
N VAL A 33 18.95 12.11 16.45
CA VAL A 33 20.13 12.94 16.26
C VAL A 33 19.90 13.81 15.04
N ILE A 34 20.07 15.13 15.20
CA ILE A 34 19.84 16.12 14.15
C ILE A 34 21.14 16.90 13.94
N ASP A 35 21.65 16.92 12.72
CA ASP A 35 22.64 17.88 12.25
C ASP A 35 21.90 19.07 11.62
N ALA A 36 21.80 20.16 12.38
CA ALA A 36 21.08 21.35 11.96
C ALA A 36 21.74 22.06 10.77
N ASP A 37 23.07 21.96 10.63
CA ASP A 37 23.81 22.62 9.55
C ASP A 37 23.57 21.89 8.22
N ARG A 38 23.53 20.56 8.25
CA ARG A 38 23.27 19.71 7.07
C ARG A 38 21.78 19.42 6.85
N LYS A 39 20.91 19.83 7.78
CA LYS A 39 19.50 19.41 7.87
C LYS A 39 19.35 17.90 7.82
N GLN A 40 20.27 17.15 8.41
CA GLN A 40 20.24 15.68 8.39
C GLN A 40 19.71 15.14 9.72
N LEU A 41 18.98 14.04 9.64
CA LEU A 41 18.43 13.35 10.81
C LEU A 41 18.68 11.84 10.75
N LEU A 42 18.95 11.27 11.92
CA LEU A 42 19.19 9.85 12.14
C LEU A 42 18.56 9.41 13.46
N GLY A 43 17.86 8.27 13.45
CA GLY A 43 17.38 7.64 14.67
C GLY A 43 18.39 6.61 15.16
N LEU A 44 18.96 6.81 16.33
CA LEU A 44 19.81 5.82 17.00
C LEU A 44 18.95 4.96 17.93
N VAL A 45 18.87 3.67 17.66
CA VAL A 45 18.20 2.72 18.52
C VAL A 45 19.12 2.32 19.67
N VAL A 46 18.65 2.47 20.90
CA VAL A 46 19.38 2.16 22.14
C VAL A 46 18.49 1.35 23.09
N ASN A 47 19.10 0.55 23.97
CA ASN A 47 18.35 -0.29 24.91
C ASN A 47 17.50 0.53 25.89
N ALA A 48 18.04 1.64 26.40
CA ALA A 48 17.35 2.46 27.39
C ALA A 48 17.94 3.88 27.47
N LEU A 49 17.11 4.84 27.85
CA LEU A 49 17.52 6.19 28.19
C LEU A 49 17.65 6.35 29.71
N GLN A 50 18.87 6.54 30.23
CA GLN A 50 19.10 6.71 31.67
C GLN A 50 18.95 8.15 32.19
N GLY A 51 18.82 9.13 31.27
CA GLY A 51 18.59 10.54 31.59
C GLY A 51 19.61 11.50 30.96
N MET A 52 19.39 12.79 31.18
CA MET A 52 20.22 13.87 30.63
C MET A 52 21.18 14.42 31.69
N ILE A 53 22.41 14.72 31.28
CA ILE A 53 23.44 15.32 32.13
C ILE A 53 24.20 16.38 31.34
N SER A 54 24.46 17.54 31.98
CA SER A 54 25.40 18.53 31.46
C SER A 54 26.82 18.20 31.94
N LEU A 55 27.78 18.19 31.03
CA LEU A 55 29.16 17.77 31.26
C LEU A 55 30.15 18.88 30.92
N ASP A 56 30.86 19.36 31.94
CA ASP A 56 32.01 20.24 31.77
C ASP A 56 33.17 19.51 31.07
N ARG A 57 33.91 20.22 30.22
CA ARG A 57 35.10 19.66 29.53
C ARG A 57 36.16 19.10 30.49
N SER A 58 36.28 19.67 31.69
CA SER A 58 37.23 19.24 32.72
C SER A 58 36.89 17.87 33.35
N ARG A 59 35.68 17.36 33.15
CA ARG A 59 35.23 16.05 33.66
C ARG A 59 35.36 14.93 32.63
N ARG A 60 35.92 15.22 31.46
CA ARG A 60 36.16 14.26 30.38
C ARG A 60 37.56 13.68 30.52
N ALA A 61 37.69 12.38 30.33
CA ALA A 61 38.95 11.66 30.23
C ALA A 61 39.08 11.06 28.84
N GLU A 62 40.31 10.89 28.37
CA GLU A 62 40.62 10.17 27.14
C GLU A 62 40.73 8.67 27.49
N MET A 63 39.64 7.95 27.24
CA MET A 63 39.47 6.53 27.48
C MET A 63 38.44 6.02 26.47
N GLY A 64 38.88 5.18 25.53
CA GLY A 64 38.05 4.69 24.42
C GLY A 64 38.07 3.18 24.28
N ILE A 65 37.19 2.68 23.42
CA ILE A 65 37.12 1.27 23.04
C ILE A 65 38.06 1.07 21.84
N VAL A 66 39.00 0.12 21.96
CA VAL A 66 39.92 -0.22 20.86
C VAL A 66 39.10 -0.67 19.64
N GLY A 67 39.31 -0.02 18.49
CA GLY A 67 38.61 -0.33 17.23
C GLY A 67 37.40 0.58 16.91
N HIS A 68 36.85 1.31 17.88
CA HIS A 68 35.66 2.16 17.70
C HIS A 68 35.91 3.67 17.97
N GLY A 69 37.19 4.05 18.06
CA GLY A 69 37.64 5.42 18.31
C GLY A 69 37.07 6.53 17.38
N PRO A 70 36.77 6.28 16.08
CA PRO A 70 36.30 7.34 15.18
C PRO A 70 34.94 7.93 15.54
N MET A 71 34.06 7.18 16.21
CA MET A 71 32.67 7.60 16.49
C MET A 71 32.50 8.16 17.91
N LEU A 72 33.49 7.93 18.78
CA LEU A 72 33.44 8.22 20.21
C LEU A 72 34.15 9.53 20.60
N ALA A 73 33.87 10.63 19.92
CA ALA A 73 34.40 11.97 20.24
C ALA A 73 35.93 12.00 20.51
N GLY A 74 36.71 11.20 19.77
CA GLY A 74 38.14 11.01 20.01
C GLY A 74 38.44 10.24 21.30
N ALA A 75 37.74 9.13 21.55
CA ALA A 75 37.85 8.31 22.76
C ALA A 75 37.56 9.09 24.06
N GLN A 76 36.65 10.07 24.04
CA GLN A 76 36.26 10.77 25.26
C GLN A 76 35.23 9.96 26.06
N SER A 77 35.45 9.89 27.38
CA SER A 77 34.51 9.29 28.33
C SER A 77 34.50 10.06 29.65
N PHE A 78 33.54 9.74 30.51
CA PHE A 78 33.47 10.24 31.88
C PHE A 78 32.99 9.14 32.82
N VAL A 79 33.20 9.30 34.12
CA VAL A 79 32.74 8.33 35.12
C VAL A 79 31.45 8.81 35.76
N ARG A 80 30.45 7.94 35.82
CA ARG A 80 29.18 8.16 36.52
C ARG A 80 28.79 6.90 37.26
N ASN A 81 28.50 7.02 38.56
CA ASN A 81 28.11 5.90 39.42
C ASN A 81 29.09 4.71 39.35
N GLY A 82 30.39 4.99 39.21
CA GLY A 82 31.42 3.95 39.07
C GLY A 82 31.51 3.28 37.70
N ALA A 83 30.64 3.63 36.75
CA ALA A 83 30.70 3.17 35.37
C ALA A 83 31.39 4.20 34.46
N VAL A 84 32.16 3.73 33.49
CA VAL A 84 32.71 4.56 32.42
C VAL A 84 31.63 4.73 31.35
N VAL A 85 31.35 5.98 31.00
CA VAL A 85 30.38 6.36 29.98
C VAL A 85 31.11 7.01 28.82
N SER A 86 31.11 6.35 27.66
CA SER A 86 31.68 6.88 26.43
C SER A 86 30.81 7.99 25.85
N ILE A 87 31.44 8.98 25.21
CA ILE A 87 30.75 10.10 24.56
C ILE A 87 30.72 9.86 23.06
N LEU A 88 29.52 9.79 22.49
CA LEU A 88 29.30 9.73 21.04
C LEU A 88 29.35 11.17 20.47
N ASP A 89 30.00 11.37 19.33
CA ASP A 89 30.06 12.68 18.66
C ASP A 89 29.13 12.70 17.44
N PRO A 90 27.99 13.42 17.49
CA PRO A 90 27.01 13.42 16.40
C PRO A 90 27.58 13.73 15.00
N PRO A 91 28.44 14.74 14.80
CA PRO A 91 29.02 15.02 13.48
C PRO A 91 29.81 13.84 12.91
N LEU A 92 30.52 13.09 13.76
CA LEU A 92 31.29 11.92 13.34
C LEU A 92 30.41 10.74 12.93
N LEU A 93 29.14 10.72 13.35
CA LEU A 93 28.14 9.76 12.86
C LEU A 93 27.75 10.09 11.42
N PHE A 94 27.40 11.34 11.13
CA PHE A 94 26.99 11.76 9.79
C PHE A 94 28.14 11.72 8.77
N ASP A 95 29.39 11.74 9.23
CA ASP A 95 30.56 11.57 8.38
C ASP A 95 30.88 10.09 8.04
N GLN A 96 30.17 9.11 8.61
CA GLN A 96 30.36 7.71 8.23
C GLN A 96 29.68 7.40 6.89
N PRO A 97 30.43 6.91 5.87
CA PRO A 97 29.87 6.60 4.56
C PRO A 97 28.76 5.53 4.58
N SER A 98 28.79 4.66 5.58
CA SER A 98 27.85 3.54 5.73
C SER A 98 26.62 3.89 6.58
N LEU A 99 26.55 5.08 7.18
CA LEU A 99 25.41 5.47 7.99
C LEU A 99 24.34 6.19 7.14
N PRO A 100 23.11 5.67 7.09
CA PRO A 100 22.02 6.36 6.41
C PRO A 100 21.57 7.58 7.21
N PHE A 101 21.09 8.59 6.51
CA PHE A 101 20.44 9.76 7.09
C PHE A 101 19.24 10.16 6.24
N ALA A 102 18.26 10.81 6.84
CA ALA A 102 17.20 11.53 6.12
C ALA A 102 17.53 13.03 6.09
N VAL A 103 16.97 13.76 5.13
CA VAL A 103 17.12 15.22 5.02
C VAL A 103 15.81 15.85 5.43
N GLN A 104 15.85 16.76 6.41
CA GLN A 104 14.67 17.44 6.93
C GLN A 104 14.14 18.43 5.89
N GLN A 105 12.90 18.24 5.43
CA GLN A 105 12.25 19.18 4.53
C GLN A 105 11.45 20.23 5.32
N ASP A 106 11.68 21.52 5.05
CA ASP A 106 10.85 22.60 5.56
C ASP A 106 9.55 22.68 4.73
N ARG A 107 8.60 21.76 4.96
CA ARG A 107 7.27 21.89 4.36
C ARG A 107 6.46 22.92 5.15
N SER A 108 6.37 24.13 4.58
CA SER A 108 5.49 25.18 5.09
C SER A 108 4.04 24.78 4.83
N TYR A 109 3.29 24.55 5.90
CA TYR A 109 1.88 24.19 5.87
C TYR A 109 1.06 25.30 5.19
N ALA A 110 0.55 25.05 3.98
CA ALA A 110 -0.49 25.87 3.37
C ALA A 110 -1.85 25.20 3.63
N PRO A 111 -2.89 25.93 4.05
CA PRO A 111 -4.22 25.36 4.23
C PRO A 111 -4.75 24.80 2.90
N LEU A 112 -5.22 23.55 2.95
CA LEU A 112 -5.89 22.84 1.87
C LEU A 112 -7.08 23.65 1.33
N GLU A 113 -6.98 24.11 0.08
CA GLU A 113 -8.16 24.46 -0.71
C GLU A 113 -8.67 23.20 -1.40
N THR A 114 -9.88 22.77 -1.00
CA THR A 114 -10.64 21.70 -1.64
C THR A 114 -10.99 22.05 -3.08
N GLY A 115 -10.19 21.55 -4.01
CA GLY A 115 -10.52 21.40 -5.42
C GLY A 115 -10.51 19.92 -5.80
N ALA A 116 -11.65 19.38 -6.19
CA ALA A 116 -11.76 18.03 -6.72
C ALA A 116 -11.11 17.97 -8.12
N SER A 117 -9.81 17.66 -8.22
CA SER A 117 -9.18 17.00 -9.39
C SER A 117 -7.69 16.62 -9.22
N GLY A 118 -7.24 16.12 -8.05
CA GLY A 118 -5.80 15.85 -7.81
C GLY A 118 -5.42 14.57 -7.04
N GLN A 119 -6.39 13.74 -6.65
CA GLN A 119 -6.09 12.51 -5.92
C GLN A 119 -5.91 11.32 -6.87
N SER A 120 -4.87 10.54 -6.64
CA SER A 120 -4.63 9.27 -7.34
C SER A 120 -5.01 8.12 -6.44
N GLY A 121 -5.64 7.09 -7.01
CA GLY A 121 -5.96 5.86 -6.30
C GLY A 121 -4.79 4.89 -6.34
N TYR A 122 -4.56 4.18 -5.24
CA TYR A 122 -3.53 3.15 -5.09
C TYR A 122 -4.10 1.90 -4.43
N LEU A 123 -3.71 0.72 -4.92
CA LEU A 123 -4.01 -0.56 -4.30
C LEU A 123 -2.89 -0.94 -3.34
N HIS A 124 -3.19 -0.94 -2.05
CA HIS A 124 -2.31 -1.45 -1.00
C HIS A 124 -2.25 -2.98 -1.03
N CYS A 125 -1.04 -3.51 -1.10
CA CYS A 125 -0.72 -4.92 -1.13
C CYS A 125 0.34 -5.25 -0.07
N GLY A 126 0.41 -6.53 0.31
CA GLY A 126 1.45 -7.08 1.17
C GLY A 126 2.24 -8.13 0.45
N TYR A 127 3.54 -8.16 0.68
CA TYR A 127 4.38 -9.29 0.28
C TYR A 127 5.49 -9.51 1.30
N GLN A 128 5.43 -10.62 2.03
CA GLN A 128 6.38 -10.96 3.10
C GLN A 128 6.63 -9.81 4.07
N ASP A 129 5.54 -9.29 4.63
CA ASP A 129 5.51 -8.15 5.58
C ASP A 129 5.93 -6.78 5.01
N VAL A 130 6.29 -6.70 3.72
CA VAL A 130 6.49 -5.43 3.03
C VAL A 130 5.17 -4.90 2.50
N GLY A 131 4.85 -3.65 2.80
CA GLY A 131 3.73 -2.93 2.20
C GLY A 131 4.12 -2.33 0.84
N LEU A 132 3.34 -2.65 -0.19
CA LEU A 132 3.47 -2.12 -1.55
C LEU A 132 2.18 -1.40 -1.94
N ALA A 133 2.27 -0.37 -2.79
CA ALA A 133 1.10 0.35 -3.29
C ALA A 133 1.21 0.55 -4.81
N PHE A 134 0.30 -0.06 -5.57
CA PHE A 134 0.27 0.04 -7.02
C PHE A 134 -0.73 1.11 -7.48
N PRO A 135 -0.36 2.05 -8.36
CA PRO A 135 -1.32 3.01 -8.92
C PRO A 135 -2.43 2.29 -9.67
N LEU A 136 -3.69 2.59 -9.35
CA LEU A 136 -4.85 1.92 -9.99
C LEU A 136 -4.87 2.13 -11.51
N SER A 137 -4.32 3.24 -12.00
CA SER A 137 -4.22 3.54 -13.42
C SER A 137 -3.41 2.51 -14.20
N ASP A 138 -2.44 1.87 -13.53
CA ASP A 138 -1.49 0.98 -14.17
C ASP A 138 -1.94 -0.48 -14.06
N ILE A 139 -2.85 -0.77 -13.12
CA ILE A 139 -3.40 -2.11 -12.90
C ILE A 139 -4.20 -2.53 -14.13
N HIS A 140 -3.83 -3.70 -14.65
CA HIS A 140 -4.59 -4.40 -15.66
C HIS A 140 -5.58 -5.37 -15.01
N ALA A 141 -5.06 -6.22 -14.12
CA ALA A 141 -5.86 -7.13 -13.34
C ALA A 141 -5.21 -7.40 -11.97
N THR A 142 -5.98 -7.88 -11.01
CA THR A 142 -5.42 -8.54 -9.83
C THR A 142 -5.80 -10.01 -9.85
N ILE A 143 -4.86 -10.90 -9.55
CA ILE A 143 -5.08 -12.34 -9.59
C ILE A 143 -5.06 -12.85 -8.13
N PRO A 144 -6.09 -13.59 -7.69
CA PRO A 144 -6.10 -14.15 -6.35
C PRO A 144 -4.99 -15.20 -6.17
N MET A 145 -4.82 -15.66 -4.93
CA MET A 145 -3.82 -16.68 -4.60
C MET A 145 -4.02 -17.97 -5.42
N VAL A 146 -3.10 -18.26 -6.33
CA VAL A 146 -3.13 -19.47 -7.18
C VAL A 146 -1.73 -20.09 -7.30
N PRO A 147 -1.62 -21.40 -7.61
CA PRO A 147 -0.33 -22.05 -7.77
C PRO A 147 0.51 -21.45 -8.90
N LEU A 148 1.80 -21.24 -8.66
CA LEU A 148 2.73 -20.83 -9.71
C LEU A 148 3.11 -22.04 -10.56
N GLN A 149 3.08 -21.88 -11.87
CA GLN A 149 3.51 -22.89 -12.81
C GLN A 149 4.99 -22.72 -13.15
N ASP A 150 5.69 -23.85 -13.29
CA ASP A 150 7.07 -23.86 -13.77
C ASP A 150 7.11 -23.35 -15.21
N SER A 151 8.13 -22.54 -15.51
CA SER A 151 8.30 -21.97 -16.84
C SER A 151 9.78 -21.87 -17.19
N PRO A 152 10.15 -22.05 -18.48
CA PRO A 152 11.48 -21.71 -18.97
C PRO A 152 11.84 -20.23 -18.75
N LEU A 153 10.85 -19.37 -18.50
CA LEU A 153 11.05 -17.96 -18.17
C LEU A 153 11.51 -17.72 -16.72
N ALA A 154 11.52 -18.76 -15.86
CA ALA A 154 11.89 -18.66 -14.45
C ALA A 154 13.40 -18.42 -14.26
N HIS A 155 13.83 -17.19 -14.53
CA HIS A 155 15.20 -16.72 -14.43
C HIS A 155 15.21 -15.27 -13.92
N GLY A 156 16.28 -14.90 -13.21
CA GLY A 156 16.39 -13.55 -12.64
C GLY A 156 15.25 -13.32 -11.63
N PRO A 157 14.53 -12.18 -11.70
CA PRO A 157 13.40 -11.91 -10.81
C PRO A 157 12.10 -12.64 -11.19
N CYS A 158 12.08 -13.44 -12.27
CA CYS A 158 10.91 -14.20 -12.67
C CYS A 158 10.88 -15.57 -11.97
N ASP A 159 9.81 -15.84 -11.24
CA ASP A 159 9.62 -17.09 -10.49
C ASP A 159 8.79 -18.11 -11.27
N GLY A 160 8.22 -17.74 -12.42
CA GLY A 160 7.50 -18.66 -13.29
C GLY A 160 6.38 -17.96 -14.05
N VAL A 161 5.24 -18.63 -14.19
CA VAL A 161 4.04 -18.04 -14.78
C VAL A 161 2.80 -18.32 -13.93
N ILE A 162 1.83 -17.43 -14.04
CA ILE A 162 0.48 -17.56 -13.51
C ILE A 162 -0.50 -17.64 -14.66
N HIS A 163 -1.34 -18.67 -14.69
CA HIS A 163 -2.34 -18.83 -15.74
C HIS A 163 -3.57 -17.98 -15.43
N HIS A 164 -3.86 -16.99 -16.28
CA HIS A 164 -4.99 -16.09 -16.12
C HIS A 164 -5.66 -15.83 -17.47
N HIS A 165 -6.97 -16.08 -17.55
CA HIS A 165 -7.78 -15.96 -18.77
C HIS A 165 -7.16 -16.59 -20.02
N GLY A 166 -6.65 -17.82 -19.90
CA GLY A 166 -6.08 -18.53 -21.04
C GLY A 166 -4.67 -18.08 -21.43
N THR A 167 -4.06 -17.16 -20.67
CA THR A 167 -2.71 -16.63 -20.91
C THR A 167 -1.79 -16.97 -19.73
N ASP A 168 -0.59 -17.43 -20.04
CA ASP A 168 0.46 -17.64 -19.04
C ASP A 168 1.24 -16.34 -18.83
N ILE A 169 0.95 -15.64 -17.73
CA ILE A 169 1.54 -14.34 -17.42
C ILE A 169 2.82 -14.55 -16.59
N PRO A 170 4.00 -14.05 -17.02
CA PRO A 170 5.21 -14.10 -16.20
C PRO A 170 5.01 -13.39 -14.87
N ILE A 171 5.41 -14.05 -13.78
CA ILE A 171 5.26 -13.53 -12.42
C ILE A 171 6.64 -13.24 -11.81
N LEU A 172 6.82 -12.02 -11.29
CA LEU A 172 8.08 -11.55 -10.73
C LEU A 172 8.04 -11.45 -9.21
N ASP A 173 9.12 -11.92 -8.58
CA ASP A 173 9.43 -11.66 -7.17
C ASP A 173 9.56 -10.14 -6.95
N SER A 174 8.54 -9.58 -6.31
CA SER A 174 8.46 -8.15 -6.01
C SER A 174 9.61 -7.68 -5.12
N LEU A 175 10.05 -8.46 -4.12
CA LEU A 175 11.16 -8.03 -3.25
C LEU A 175 12.44 -7.90 -4.06
N ARG A 176 12.72 -8.89 -4.90
CA ARG A 176 13.93 -8.92 -5.73
C ARG A 176 13.92 -7.84 -6.79
N LEU A 177 12.80 -7.64 -7.47
CA LEU A 177 12.67 -6.60 -8.48
C LEU A 177 12.84 -5.20 -7.88
N PHE A 178 12.20 -4.95 -6.75
CA PHE A 178 12.22 -3.65 -6.08
C PHE A 178 13.45 -3.44 -5.19
N GLY A 179 14.41 -4.37 -5.15
CA GLY A 179 15.65 -4.23 -4.38
C GLY A 179 15.46 -4.22 -2.87
N LEU A 180 14.38 -4.85 -2.37
CA LEU A 180 14.01 -4.92 -0.95
C LEU A 180 14.53 -6.20 -0.26
N GLY A 181 15.32 -6.99 -0.97
CA GLY A 181 15.75 -8.33 -0.59
C GLY A 181 15.49 -9.29 -1.72
N GLY A 182 15.55 -10.58 -1.46
CA GLY A 182 15.07 -11.58 -2.39
C GLY A 182 14.34 -12.66 -1.63
N ASN A 183 13.37 -13.29 -2.28
CA ASN A 183 12.79 -14.49 -1.71
C ASN A 183 13.86 -15.60 -1.70
N PHE A 184 14.15 -16.17 -0.53
CA PHE A 184 15.12 -17.26 -0.43
C PHE A 184 14.57 -18.56 -1.04
N SER A 185 13.27 -18.63 -1.30
CA SER A 185 12.62 -19.78 -1.90
C SER A 185 11.36 -19.35 -2.66
N ARG A 186 11.31 -19.68 -3.97
CA ARG A 186 10.13 -19.48 -4.83
C ARG A 186 8.85 -19.95 -4.12
N PRO A 187 7.77 -19.14 -4.10
CA PRO A 187 6.51 -19.56 -3.50
C PRO A 187 5.83 -20.66 -4.35
N GLU A 188 5.09 -21.56 -3.71
CA GLU A 188 4.26 -22.55 -4.42
C GLU A 188 3.03 -21.90 -5.05
N SER A 189 2.53 -20.82 -4.44
CA SER A 189 1.37 -20.04 -4.87
C SER A 189 1.56 -18.56 -4.55
N SER A 190 0.98 -17.67 -5.35
CA SER A 190 1.01 -16.23 -5.12
C SER A 190 -0.30 -15.58 -5.58
N ALA A 191 -0.72 -14.54 -4.87
CA ALA A 191 -1.64 -13.55 -5.43
C ALA A 191 -0.80 -12.54 -6.21
N SER A 192 -1.37 -11.82 -7.17
CA SER A 192 -0.56 -10.88 -7.96
C SER A 192 -1.31 -9.66 -8.45
N VAL A 193 -0.55 -8.61 -8.72
CA VAL A 193 -1.00 -7.45 -9.49
C VAL A 193 -0.43 -7.60 -10.89
N ALA A 194 -1.28 -7.69 -11.91
CA ALA A 194 -0.87 -7.72 -13.30
C ALA A 194 -0.90 -6.30 -13.89
N LEU A 195 0.21 -5.88 -14.48
CA LEU A 195 0.33 -4.62 -15.21
C LEU A 195 0.54 -4.90 -16.70
N ARG A 196 0.15 -3.92 -17.53
CA ARG A 196 0.36 -3.98 -18.99
C ARG A 196 1.53 -3.09 -19.40
N ALA A 197 2.52 -3.65 -20.07
CA ALA A 197 3.66 -2.88 -20.56
C ALA A 197 3.26 -1.97 -21.73
N PRO A 198 3.93 -0.82 -21.96
CA PRO A 198 3.64 0.09 -23.07
C PRO A 198 3.73 -0.57 -24.46
N GLY A 199 4.61 -1.57 -24.61
CA GLY A 199 4.75 -2.36 -25.83
C GLY A 199 3.68 -3.45 -26.01
N GLY A 200 2.71 -3.52 -25.11
CA GLY A 200 1.76 -4.63 -25.01
C GLY A 200 2.26 -5.75 -24.10
N GLY A 201 1.39 -6.74 -23.88
CA GLY A 201 1.68 -7.87 -22.99
C GLY A 201 1.54 -7.52 -21.51
N LEU A 202 1.47 -8.58 -20.71
CA LEU A 202 1.21 -8.57 -19.29
C LEU A 202 2.37 -9.16 -18.50
N VAL A 203 2.50 -8.65 -17.30
CA VAL A 203 3.48 -9.06 -16.33
C VAL A 203 2.86 -8.93 -14.94
N ALA A 204 3.04 -9.95 -14.11
CA ALA A 204 2.47 -10.04 -12.78
C ALA A 204 3.56 -9.82 -11.71
N PHE A 205 3.20 -9.14 -10.64
CA PHE A 205 4.07 -8.88 -9.49
C PHE A 205 3.54 -9.66 -8.29
N GLU A 206 4.40 -10.46 -7.65
CA GLU A 206 4.03 -11.29 -6.51
C GLU A 206 3.59 -10.46 -5.32
N ILE A 207 2.46 -10.85 -4.74
CA ILE A 207 1.97 -10.38 -3.46
C ILE A 207 1.41 -11.57 -2.66
N ASP A 208 1.24 -11.40 -1.35
CA ASP A 208 0.57 -12.38 -0.49
C ASP A 208 -0.89 -12.01 -0.21
N ARG A 209 -1.22 -10.71 -0.20
CA ARG A 209 -2.59 -10.23 0.04
C ARG A 209 -2.82 -8.82 -0.48
N PHE A 210 -4.07 -8.53 -0.82
CA PHE A 210 -4.58 -7.18 -0.99
C PHE A 210 -5.06 -6.67 0.36
N PHE A 211 -4.82 -5.39 0.65
CA PHE A 211 -5.30 -4.75 1.88
C PHE A 211 -6.48 -3.85 1.60
N ASP A 212 -6.27 -2.86 0.73
CA ASP A 212 -7.16 -1.70 0.63
C ASP A 212 -6.91 -0.91 -0.65
N ILE A 213 -7.85 -0.05 -1.04
CA ILE A 213 -7.67 0.98 -2.05
C ILE A 213 -7.71 2.33 -1.36
N VAL A 214 -6.66 3.14 -1.53
CA VAL A 214 -6.59 4.48 -0.93
C VAL A 214 -6.45 5.55 -2.00
N HIS A 215 -7.09 6.69 -1.76
CA HIS A 215 -6.95 7.88 -2.59
C HIS A 215 -6.09 8.91 -1.85
N THR A 216 -4.95 9.28 -2.42
CA THR A 216 -4.00 10.24 -1.83
C THR A 216 -3.43 11.17 -2.90
N GLN A 217 -3.04 12.38 -2.52
CA GLN A 217 -2.36 13.29 -3.44
C GLN A 217 -0.88 12.93 -3.50
N THR A 218 -0.24 13.12 -4.65
CA THR A 218 1.19 12.84 -4.81
C THR A 218 2.04 13.69 -3.84
N GLU A 219 1.57 14.89 -3.48
CA GLU A 219 2.23 15.76 -2.50
C GLU A 219 2.17 15.24 -1.07
N ASP A 220 1.21 14.38 -0.72
CA ASP A 220 1.09 13.77 0.61
C ASP A 220 2.06 12.60 0.81
N LEU A 221 2.69 12.11 -0.27
CA LEU A 221 3.64 11.01 -0.19
C LEU A 221 4.94 11.45 0.48
N LEU A 222 5.45 10.60 1.37
CA LEU A 222 6.74 10.82 2.02
C LEU A 222 7.86 10.37 1.08
N ASP A 223 9.04 10.99 1.21
CA ASP A 223 10.21 10.58 0.44
C ASP A 223 10.62 9.13 0.76
N VAL A 224 11.23 8.46 -0.22
CA VAL A 224 11.84 7.13 -0.05
C VAL A 224 13.33 7.28 0.28
N PRO A 225 13.78 7.03 1.53
CA PRO A 225 15.20 6.99 1.85
C PRO A 225 15.93 5.95 0.99
N ARG A 226 17.05 6.36 0.36
CA ARG A 226 17.89 5.47 -0.49
C ARG A 226 18.42 4.22 0.20
N VAL A 227 18.40 4.18 1.54
CA VAL A 227 18.80 2.99 2.32
C VAL A 227 17.76 1.87 2.26
N ILE A 228 16.50 2.18 1.99
CA ILE A 228 15.41 1.19 1.95
C ILE A 228 15.58 0.26 0.74
N SER A 229 16.00 0.82 -0.39
CA SER A 229 16.24 0.07 -1.61
C SER A 229 17.29 0.74 -2.49
N GLY A 230 18.15 -0.07 -3.11
CA GLY A 230 19.03 0.37 -4.20
C GLY A 230 18.29 0.74 -5.49
N ARG A 231 16.98 0.51 -5.55
CA ARG A 231 16.06 0.77 -6.66
C ARG A 231 15.05 1.87 -6.29
N SER A 232 15.48 2.89 -5.55
CA SER A 232 14.61 3.99 -5.11
C SER A 232 13.90 4.72 -6.27
N ASP A 233 14.45 4.62 -7.48
CA ASP A 233 13.89 5.12 -8.74
C ASP A 233 12.59 4.43 -9.17
N LEU A 234 12.28 3.24 -8.65
CA LEU A 234 11.04 2.52 -8.92
C LEU A 234 9.87 2.94 -8.02
N PHE A 235 10.07 3.95 -7.17
CA PHE A 235 9.06 4.40 -6.22
C PHE A 235 8.80 5.91 -6.34
N SER A 236 7.53 6.30 -6.28
CA SER A 236 7.12 7.70 -6.26
C SER A 236 7.08 8.26 -4.82
N GLY A 237 7.09 7.40 -3.80
CA GLY A 237 7.06 7.81 -2.39
C GLY A 237 6.68 6.68 -1.43
N ILE A 238 6.42 7.03 -0.17
CA ILE A 238 5.85 6.16 0.87
C ILE A 238 4.50 6.74 1.27
N HIS A 239 3.47 5.90 1.24
CA HIS A 239 2.20 6.18 1.91
C HIS A 239 2.22 5.53 3.30
N MET A 240 1.76 6.26 4.32
CA MET A 240 1.58 5.72 5.67
C MET A 240 0.09 5.68 5.98
N ASP A 241 -0.41 4.50 6.37
CA ASP A 241 -1.79 4.39 6.84
C ASP A 241 -1.95 4.86 8.30
N GLU A 242 -3.18 4.92 8.78
CA GLU A 242 -3.50 5.41 10.12
C GLU A 242 -2.95 4.54 11.26
N THR A 243 -2.60 3.28 10.95
CA THR A 243 -1.97 2.36 11.92
C THR A 243 -0.46 2.61 12.04
N GLY A 244 0.10 3.45 11.17
CA GLY A 244 1.53 3.69 11.06
C GLY A 244 2.24 2.67 10.19
N LYS A 245 1.51 1.86 9.42
CA LYS A 245 2.11 0.92 8.47
C LYS A 245 2.45 1.65 7.18
N HIS A 246 3.62 1.33 6.64
CA HIS A 246 4.15 1.97 5.44
C HIS A 246 3.91 1.12 4.20
N TYR A 247 3.57 1.79 3.10
CA TYR A 247 3.43 1.20 1.78
C TYR A 247 4.33 1.97 0.80
N LEU A 248 5.23 1.25 0.13
CA LEU A 248 6.07 1.81 -0.92
C LEU A 248 5.22 1.99 -2.18
N VAL A 249 5.05 3.24 -2.60
CA VAL A 249 4.24 3.60 -3.76
C VAL A 249 5.07 3.39 -5.02
N ILE A 250 4.63 2.46 -5.86
CA ILE A 250 5.32 2.09 -7.10
C ILE A 250 5.18 3.21 -8.13
N ASP A 251 6.31 3.60 -8.73
CA ASP A 251 6.31 4.45 -9.93
C ASP A 251 6.09 3.57 -11.16
N GLY A 252 4.83 3.38 -11.55
CA GLY A 252 4.47 2.52 -12.68
C GLY A 252 5.17 2.88 -13.99
N PRO A 253 5.31 4.16 -14.38
CA PRO A 253 6.05 4.52 -15.58
C PRO A 253 7.52 4.08 -15.56
N SER A 254 8.21 4.16 -14.42
CA SER A 254 9.60 3.69 -14.29
C SER A 254 9.67 2.17 -14.27
N LEU A 255 8.79 1.52 -13.50
CA LEU A 255 8.68 0.06 -13.43
C LEU A 255 8.44 -0.56 -14.82
N LEU A 256 7.51 -0.01 -15.59
CA LEU A 256 7.14 -0.54 -16.91
C LEU A 256 8.17 -0.25 -18.01
N ARG A 257 9.24 0.50 -17.71
CA ARG A 257 10.39 0.72 -18.59
C ARG A 257 11.57 -0.18 -18.26
N GLU A 258 11.50 -0.94 -17.16
CA GLU A 258 12.55 -1.89 -16.81
C GLU A 258 12.74 -2.94 -17.90
N GLU A 259 13.98 -3.15 -18.31
CA GLU A 259 14.31 -4.05 -19.43
C GLU A 259 13.75 -5.46 -19.19
N VAL A 260 13.91 -5.99 -17.97
CA VAL A 260 13.39 -7.30 -17.59
C VAL A 260 11.86 -7.36 -17.65
N VAL A 261 11.17 -6.30 -17.24
CA VAL A 261 9.71 -6.22 -17.25
C VAL A 261 9.19 -6.17 -18.68
N VAL A 262 9.80 -5.34 -19.53
CA VAL A 262 9.43 -5.23 -20.96
C VAL A 262 9.69 -6.55 -21.70
N GLN A 263 10.84 -7.18 -21.46
CA GLN A 263 11.19 -8.47 -22.08
C GLN A 263 10.22 -9.57 -21.69
N LEU A 264 9.88 -9.69 -20.39
CA LEU A 264 8.93 -10.69 -19.93
C LEU A 264 7.51 -10.39 -20.42
N ALA A 265 7.05 -9.14 -20.37
CA ALA A 265 5.74 -8.77 -20.89
C ALA A 265 5.57 -9.16 -22.37
N SER A 266 6.63 -9.01 -23.18
CA SER A 266 6.59 -9.36 -24.60
C SER A 266 6.27 -10.83 -24.88
N THR A 267 6.47 -11.75 -23.93
CA THR A 267 6.16 -13.19 -24.10
C THR A 267 4.66 -13.49 -24.07
N THR A 268 3.85 -12.51 -23.68
CA THR A 268 2.38 -12.62 -23.58
C THR A 268 1.67 -11.75 -24.61
N VAL A 269 2.43 -11.08 -25.48
CA VAL A 269 1.87 -10.38 -26.63
C VAL A 269 1.37 -11.46 -27.59
N ASN A 270 0.06 -11.71 -27.59
CA ASN A 270 -0.54 -12.51 -28.63
C ASN A 270 -0.52 -11.70 -29.94
N ASP A 271 -0.07 -12.34 -31.03
CA ASP A 271 -0.08 -11.80 -32.40
C ASP A 271 -1.51 -11.61 -32.96
N THR A 272 -2.54 -11.90 -32.17
CA THR A 272 -3.90 -11.48 -32.48
C THR A 272 -3.92 -9.96 -32.32
N PRO A 273 -4.16 -9.19 -33.39
CA PRO A 273 -4.46 -7.78 -33.21
C PRO A 273 -5.59 -7.68 -32.20
N ASP A 274 -5.51 -6.70 -31.30
CA ASP A 274 -6.71 -6.02 -30.79
C ASP A 274 -7.47 -5.58 -32.04
N THR A 275 -8.21 -6.51 -32.62
CA THR A 275 -9.05 -6.27 -33.76
C THR A 275 -10.22 -5.55 -33.11
N PRO A 276 -10.48 -4.27 -33.43
CA PRO A 276 -11.73 -3.67 -33.03
C PRO A 276 -12.82 -4.34 -33.87
N ASP A 277 -13.24 -5.53 -33.47
CA ASP A 277 -14.23 -6.36 -34.15
C ASP A 277 -15.15 -6.88 -33.04
N ASP A 278 -16.35 -6.35 -32.82
CA ASP A 278 -17.36 -5.94 -33.77
C ASP A 278 -17.99 -4.63 -33.23
N ALA A 279 -17.81 -3.52 -33.95
CA ALA A 279 -18.58 -2.31 -33.67
C ALA A 279 -20.02 -2.53 -34.13
N ALA A 280 -20.79 -3.28 -33.33
CA ALA A 280 -22.22 -3.05 -33.29
C ALA A 280 -22.42 -1.57 -32.92
N PRO A 281 -23.10 -0.77 -33.74
CA PRO A 281 -23.31 0.63 -33.40
C PRO A 281 -24.27 0.68 -32.21
N GLY A 282 -23.73 1.05 -31.04
CA GLY A 282 -24.52 1.43 -29.87
C GLY A 282 -24.08 0.77 -28.57
N TYR A 283 -23.85 1.62 -27.56
CA TYR A 283 -23.80 1.29 -26.13
C TYR A 283 -22.56 0.57 -25.56
N GLY A 284 -21.35 0.84 -26.07
CA GLY A 284 -20.09 0.46 -25.41
C GLY A 284 -19.39 1.68 -24.79
N GLY A 285 -19.23 1.71 -23.46
CA GLY A 285 -18.45 2.74 -22.77
C GLY A 285 -16.93 2.52 -22.88
N PRO A 286 -16.10 3.47 -22.41
CA PRO A 286 -14.65 3.28 -22.37
C PRO A 286 -14.28 2.10 -21.46
N VAL A 287 -13.20 1.40 -21.82
CA VAL A 287 -12.63 0.36 -20.94
C VAL A 287 -12.00 1.05 -19.73
N ALA A 288 -12.45 0.70 -18.53
CA ALA A 288 -12.00 1.27 -17.27
C ALA A 288 -11.79 0.15 -16.22
N PRO A 289 -11.03 0.39 -15.14
CA PRO A 289 -10.90 -0.57 -14.06
C PRO A 289 -12.16 -0.60 -13.18
N TYR A 290 -12.65 -1.80 -12.89
CA TYR A 290 -13.78 -2.07 -12.00
C TYR A 290 -13.34 -3.05 -10.91
N LEU A 291 -13.89 -2.91 -9.70
CA LEU A 291 -13.75 -3.91 -8.66
C LEU A 291 -14.80 -4.98 -8.88
N LEU A 292 -14.39 -6.23 -9.10
CA LEU A 292 -15.25 -7.40 -9.09
C LEU A 292 -15.26 -8.01 -7.69
N CYS A 293 -16.46 -8.22 -7.17
CA CYS A 293 -16.68 -8.83 -5.87
C CYS A 293 -17.84 -9.83 -5.95
N ARG A 294 -17.90 -10.71 -4.95
CA ARG A 294 -18.97 -11.67 -4.79
C ARG A 294 -20.03 -11.09 -3.86
N SER A 295 -21.29 -11.20 -4.26
CA SER A 295 -22.43 -10.95 -3.39
C SER A 295 -23.56 -11.92 -3.71
N ALA A 296 -24.09 -12.57 -2.69
CA ALA A 296 -25.12 -13.59 -2.81
C ALA A 296 -24.75 -14.75 -3.76
N GLY A 297 -23.48 -15.13 -3.78
CA GLY A 297 -22.95 -16.16 -4.67
C GLY A 297 -22.83 -15.74 -6.14
N ASN A 298 -23.15 -14.49 -6.49
CA ASN A 298 -22.99 -13.93 -7.82
C ASN A 298 -21.79 -12.97 -7.87
N GLN A 299 -21.10 -12.93 -8.99
CA GLN A 299 -20.09 -11.92 -9.26
C GLN A 299 -20.79 -10.63 -9.71
N ILE A 300 -20.40 -9.51 -9.12
CA ILE A 300 -20.85 -8.16 -9.49
C ILE A 300 -19.63 -7.26 -9.67
N GLY A 301 -19.77 -6.19 -10.46
CA GLY A 301 -18.73 -5.18 -10.64
C GLY A 301 -19.17 -3.83 -10.10
N CYS A 302 -18.27 -3.13 -9.42
CA CYS A 302 -18.47 -1.76 -8.95
C CYS A 302 -17.43 -0.84 -9.61
N HIS A 303 -17.81 0.41 -9.88
CA HIS A 303 -16.85 1.41 -10.32
C HIS A 303 -15.74 1.58 -9.27
N LEU A 304 -14.50 1.31 -9.67
CA LEU A 304 -13.37 1.37 -8.75
C LEU A 304 -13.15 2.78 -8.19
N THR A 305 -13.46 3.79 -9.00
CA THR A 305 -13.35 5.21 -8.66
C THR A 305 -14.36 5.69 -7.63
N ASP A 306 -15.45 4.96 -7.44
CA ASP A 306 -16.47 5.32 -6.44
C ASP A 306 -16.06 4.85 -5.04
N ILE A 307 -15.11 3.92 -4.97
CA ILE A 307 -14.64 3.31 -3.74
C ILE A 307 -13.56 4.19 -3.13
N VAL A 308 -13.84 4.74 -1.97
CA VAL A 308 -12.91 5.53 -1.17
C VAL A 308 -11.90 4.62 -0.47
N GLU A 309 -12.38 3.52 0.09
CA GLU A 309 -11.64 2.59 0.94
C GLU A 309 -12.38 1.24 1.02
N ILE A 310 -11.65 0.15 1.28
CA ILE A 310 -12.17 -1.21 1.43
C ILE A 310 -11.74 -1.73 2.79
N LEU A 311 -12.71 -1.84 3.69
CA LEU A 311 -12.48 -2.35 5.04
C LEU A 311 -12.80 -3.84 5.12
N ARG A 312 -12.13 -4.55 6.02
CA ARG A 312 -12.67 -5.84 6.48
C ARG A 312 -13.98 -5.59 7.21
N LEU A 313 -14.97 -6.46 7.00
CA LEU A 313 -16.20 -6.41 7.77
C LEU A 313 -15.86 -6.69 9.25
N PRO A 314 -16.10 -5.77 10.19
CA PRO A 314 -15.91 -6.03 11.61
C PRO A 314 -16.93 -7.06 12.10
N ASP A 315 -16.55 -7.86 13.10
CA ASP A 315 -17.43 -8.88 13.70
C ASP A 315 -18.69 -8.27 14.33
N ASP A 316 -18.58 -7.03 14.83
CA ASP A 316 -19.67 -6.29 15.46
C ASP A 316 -19.93 -4.95 14.74
N LEU A 317 -21.16 -4.75 14.27
CA LEU A 317 -21.67 -3.46 13.82
C LEU A 317 -22.55 -2.84 14.91
N LEU A 318 -22.48 -1.52 15.05
CA LEU A 318 -23.37 -0.78 15.94
C LEU A 318 -24.76 -0.68 15.29
N CYS A 319 -25.69 -1.51 15.75
CA CYS A 319 -27.06 -1.51 15.25
C CYS A 319 -27.88 -0.35 15.84
N ALA A 320 -28.38 0.53 14.97
CA ALA A 320 -29.48 1.43 15.30
C ALA A 320 -30.81 0.81 14.82
N GLU A 321 -31.94 1.18 15.44
CA GLU A 321 -33.28 0.83 14.95
C GLU A 321 -33.60 1.60 13.65
N ALA A 322 -32.91 1.31 12.54
CA ALA A 322 -33.17 1.91 11.24
C ALA A 322 -34.12 1.03 10.40
N ARG A 323 -34.98 1.69 9.61
CA ARG A 323 -36.08 1.09 8.82
C ARG A 323 -35.80 1.09 7.30
N HIS A 324 -34.57 0.81 6.88
CA HIS A 324 -34.24 0.74 5.46
C HIS A 324 -33.89 -0.69 5.03
N ASP A 325 -34.41 -1.12 3.89
CA ASP A 325 -34.08 -2.41 3.31
C ASP A 325 -32.56 -2.48 3.07
N GLY A 326 -31.94 -3.53 3.58
CA GLY A 326 -30.50 -3.78 3.46
C GLY A 326 -29.59 -3.09 4.48
N TYR A 327 -30.08 -2.24 5.38
CA TYR A 327 -29.24 -1.68 6.45
C TYR A 327 -28.77 -2.76 7.43
N LEU A 328 -27.46 -2.87 7.64
CA LEU A 328 -26.84 -3.83 8.54
C LEU A 328 -26.45 -3.22 9.90
N GLY A 329 -26.11 -1.93 9.92
CA GLY A 329 -25.62 -1.26 11.11
C GLY A 329 -24.73 -0.07 10.78
N THR A 330 -23.99 0.42 11.77
CA THR A 330 -22.99 1.47 11.60
C THR A 330 -21.61 0.99 12.03
N LEU A 331 -20.58 1.43 11.31
CA LEU A 331 -19.19 1.27 11.69
C LEU A 331 -18.59 2.64 12.03
N SER A 332 -17.61 2.67 12.93
CA SER A 332 -16.83 3.89 13.22
C SER A 332 -15.48 3.79 12.51
N HIS A 333 -15.18 4.74 11.63
CA HIS A 333 -13.93 4.79 10.88
C HIS A 333 -13.47 6.23 10.68
N ARG A 334 -12.19 6.53 10.97
CA ARG A 334 -11.61 7.90 10.89
C ARG A 334 -12.41 8.98 11.64
N ALA A 335 -12.89 8.65 12.83
CA ALA A 335 -13.79 9.49 13.62
C ALA A 335 -15.12 9.87 12.93
N GLN A 336 -15.53 9.12 11.91
CA GLN A 336 -16.83 9.21 11.25
C GLN A 336 -17.66 7.97 11.57
N VAL A 337 -18.97 8.16 11.73
CA VAL A 337 -19.94 7.07 11.85
C VAL A 337 -20.51 6.81 10.46
N ILE A 338 -20.29 5.62 9.94
CA ILE A 338 -20.59 5.23 8.56
C ILE A 338 -21.72 4.19 8.58
N PRO A 339 -22.88 4.47 7.98
CA PRO A 339 -23.93 3.47 7.79
C PRO A 339 -23.52 2.41 6.76
N VAL A 340 -23.84 1.16 7.06
CA VAL A 340 -23.40 -0.01 6.30
C VAL A 340 -24.63 -0.77 5.77
N PHE A 341 -24.60 -1.10 4.49
CA PHE A 341 -25.69 -1.77 3.77
C PHE A 341 -25.21 -3.09 3.16
N SER A 342 -26.08 -4.10 3.11
CA SER A 342 -25.84 -5.38 2.45
C SER A 342 -26.16 -5.28 0.96
N ILE A 343 -25.16 -5.48 0.09
CA ILE A 343 -25.40 -5.53 -1.36
C ILE A 343 -26.37 -6.67 -1.70
N ALA A 344 -26.21 -7.83 -1.07
CA ALA A 344 -27.09 -8.97 -1.28
C ALA A 344 -28.56 -8.61 -1.00
N SER A 345 -28.81 -7.90 0.11
CA SER A 345 -30.17 -7.49 0.48
C SER A 345 -30.74 -6.43 -0.44
N LEU A 346 -29.92 -5.50 -0.92
CA LEU A 346 -30.31 -4.51 -1.93
C LEU A 346 -30.65 -5.17 -3.28
N LEU A 347 -29.95 -6.25 -3.63
CA LEU A 347 -30.26 -7.11 -4.77
C LEU A 347 -31.46 -8.06 -4.51
N GLY A 348 -32.20 -7.87 -3.42
CA GLY A 348 -33.38 -8.67 -3.07
C GLY A 348 -33.06 -10.10 -2.59
N THR A 349 -31.82 -10.36 -2.21
CA THR A 349 -31.34 -11.68 -1.79
C THR A 349 -31.01 -11.71 -0.29
N THR A 350 -31.44 -12.78 0.40
CA THR A 350 -31.17 -12.99 1.82
C THR A 350 -30.17 -14.12 2.01
N THR A 351 -28.95 -13.93 1.51
CA THR A 351 -27.84 -14.86 1.75
C THR A 351 -27.06 -14.43 2.98
N ARG A 352 -26.57 -15.42 3.74
CA ARG A 352 -25.71 -15.18 4.90
C ARG A 352 -24.32 -14.80 4.39
N ILE A 353 -23.81 -13.66 4.82
CA ILE A 353 -22.43 -13.24 4.58
C ILE A 353 -21.50 -14.30 5.17
N GLU A 354 -20.56 -14.82 4.39
CA GLU A 354 -19.56 -15.78 4.87
C GLU A 354 -18.52 -15.05 5.74
N GLU A 355 -18.44 -15.43 7.01
CA GLU A 355 -17.51 -14.86 7.99
C GLU A 355 -16.05 -15.13 7.57
N GLY A 356 -15.22 -14.07 7.44
CA GLY A 356 -13.78 -14.15 7.18
C GLY A 356 -13.28 -13.56 5.85
N ASN A 357 -14.12 -13.53 4.81
CA ASN A 357 -13.79 -12.96 3.49
C ASN A 357 -14.55 -11.68 3.15
N ALA A 358 -15.60 -11.37 3.94
CA ALA A 358 -16.45 -10.23 3.70
C ALA A 358 -15.73 -8.90 3.91
N CYS A 359 -16.11 -7.92 3.10
CA CYS A 359 -15.52 -6.59 3.10
C CYS A 359 -16.61 -5.52 3.01
N VAL A 360 -16.28 -4.32 3.47
CA VAL A 360 -17.09 -3.11 3.35
C VAL A 360 -16.44 -2.20 2.32
N LEU A 361 -17.11 -2.00 1.20
CA LEU A 361 -16.74 -1.00 0.19
C LEU A 361 -17.24 0.37 0.68
N LEU A 362 -16.34 1.23 1.11
CA LEU A 362 -16.67 2.60 1.47
C LEU A 362 -16.76 3.44 0.22
N PHE A 363 -17.83 4.19 0.08
CA PHE A 363 -18.02 5.15 -1.01
C PHE A 363 -18.58 6.46 -0.46
N ARG A 364 -18.47 7.53 -1.26
CA ARG A 364 -18.90 8.86 -0.86
C ARG A 364 -20.09 9.31 -1.68
N GLU A 365 -21.10 9.83 -1.00
CA GLU A 365 -22.17 10.61 -1.62
C GLU A 365 -22.21 12.00 -0.97
N GLY A 366 -21.96 13.04 -1.77
CA GLY A 366 -21.77 14.39 -1.28
C GLY A 366 -20.63 14.47 -0.25
N ARG A 367 -20.97 14.81 1.01
CA ARG A 367 -19.99 14.90 2.12
C ARG A 367 -19.99 13.69 3.04
N GLN A 368 -20.92 12.75 2.87
CA GLN A 368 -21.10 11.61 3.76
C GLN A 368 -20.45 10.35 3.19
N LEU A 369 -19.97 9.49 4.08
CA LEU A 369 -19.46 8.16 3.75
C LEU A 369 -20.54 7.11 4.01
N PHE A 370 -20.58 6.11 3.15
CA PHE A 370 -21.46 4.95 3.22
C PHE A 370 -20.65 3.69 3.00
N GLY A 371 -21.09 2.57 3.57
CA GLY A 371 -20.48 1.26 3.39
C GLY A 371 -21.40 0.28 2.69
N ALA A 372 -20.89 -0.48 1.73
CA ALA A 372 -21.60 -1.57 1.07
C ALA A 372 -20.88 -2.90 1.30
N VAL A 373 -21.57 -3.91 1.83
CA VAL A 373 -20.98 -5.20 2.18
C VAL A 373 -21.05 -6.17 1.00
N ALA A 374 -19.89 -6.68 0.63
CA ALA A 374 -19.73 -7.79 -0.29
C ALA A 374 -19.19 -9.03 0.46
N ASP A 375 -19.54 -10.22 -0.02
CA ASP A 375 -19.17 -11.51 0.59
C ASP A 375 -17.66 -11.78 0.43
N ALA A 376 -17.08 -11.36 -0.69
CA ALA A 376 -15.65 -11.47 -0.95
C ALA A 376 -15.20 -10.49 -2.03
N LEU A 377 -14.01 -9.93 -1.88
CA LEU A 377 -13.29 -9.34 -3.02
C LEU A 377 -12.79 -10.46 -3.93
N GLU A 378 -12.90 -10.27 -5.24
CA GLU A 378 -12.41 -11.25 -6.20
C GLU A 378 -11.21 -10.70 -6.99
N GLU A 379 -11.43 -9.64 -7.78
CA GLU A 379 -10.39 -9.05 -8.60
C GLU A 379 -10.70 -7.61 -8.99
N VAL A 380 -9.68 -6.80 -9.28
CA VAL A 380 -9.82 -5.62 -10.12
C VAL A 380 -9.66 -6.07 -11.56
N ALA A 381 -10.59 -5.72 -12.44
CA ALA A 381 -10.56 -6.09 -13.85
C ALA A 381 -10.87 -4.88 -14.74
N ARG A 382 -10.31 -4.85 -15.96
CA ARG A 382 -10.68 -3.87 -16.96
C ARG A 382 -11.93 -4.31 -17.71
N CYS A 383 -12.99 -3.54 -17.59
CA CYS A 383 -14.30 -3.80 -18.19
C CYS A 383 -14.80 -2.59 -18.98
N GLN A 384 -15.76 -2.82 -19.88
CA GLN A 384 -16.52 -1.78 -20.55
C GLN A 384 -18.00 -1.91 -20.17
N THR A 385 -18.72 -0.81 -20.02
CA THR A 385 -20.18 -0.88 -19.94
C THR A 385 -20.74 -1.42 -21.25
N PHE A 386 -21.82 -2.20 -21.16
CA PHE A 386 -22.45 -2.83 -22.29
C PHE A 386 -23.97 -2.75 -22.17
N GLY A 387 -24.61 -2.44 -23.30
CA GLY A 387 -26.06 -2.33 -23.38
C GLY A 387 -26.57 -0.96 -22.90
N PRO A 388 -27.88 -0.71 -23.05
CA PRO A 388 -28.52 0.49 -22.52
C PRO A 388 -28.16 0.73 -21.04
N PRO A 389 -28.05 1.99 -20.58
CA PRO A 389 -27.67 2.30 -19.19
C PRO A 389 -28.55 1.60 -18.14
N GLU A 390 -29.82 1.35 -18.46
CA GLU A 390 -30.75 0.60 -17.60
C GLU A 390 -30.41 -0.88 -17.41
N GLU A 391 -29.66 -1.50 -18.32
CA GLU A 391 -29.27 -2.92 -18.21
C GLU A 391 -28.11 -3.16 -17.24
N LYS A 392 -27.38 -2.08 -16.87
CA LYS A 392 -26.29 -2.09 -15.90
C LYS A 392 -25.41 -3.33 -16.03
N MET A 393 -24.78 -3.49 -17.19
CA MET A 393 -23.94 -4.64 -17.49
C MET A 393 -22.52 -4.19 -17.84
N LEU A 394 -21.54 -4.94 -17.36
CA LEU A 394 -20.16 -4.86 -17.76
C LEU A 394 -19.85 -6.01 -18.72
N ARG A 395 -19.08 -5.73 -19.76
CA ARG A 395 -18.44 -6.74 -20.60
C ARG A 395 -16.94 -6.71 -20.35
N ARG A 396 -16.35 -7.88 -20.17
CA ARG A 396 -14.91 -8.09 -20.08
C ARG A 396 -14.33 -8.23 -21.48
N PRO A 397 -13.46 -7.32 -21.96
CA PRO A 397 -12.91 -7.40 -23.30
C PRO A 397 -12.14 -8.70 -23.55
N GLU A 398 -11.39 -9.17 -22.55
CA GLU A 398 -10.51 -10.34 -22.67
C GLU A 398 -11.26 -11.67 -22.78
N THR A 399 -12.34 -11.83 -22.03
CA THR A 399 -13.08 -13.10 -21.96
C THR A 399 -14.41 -13.06 -22.72
N GLY A 400 -14.89 -11.86 -23.07
CA GLY A 400 -16.24 -11.63 -23.59
C GLY A 400 -17.35 -11.86 -22.55
N ALA A 401 -17.02 -12.18 -21.30
CA ALA A 401 -18.01 -12.46 -20.26
C ALA A 401 -18.73 -11.19 -19.80
N PHE A 402 -19.98 -11.37 -19.36
CA PHE A 402 -20.84 -10.31 -18.84
C PHE A 402 -20.96 -10.41 -17.33
N VAL A 403 -20.87 -9.27 -16.65
CA VAL A 403 -20.96 -9.14 -15.19
C VAL A 403 -21.92 -7.99 -14.87
N PRO A 404 -22.91 -8.16 -13.98
CA PRO A 404 -23.77 -7.06 -13.56
C PRO A 404 -22.95 -5.91 -12.94
N LEU A 405 -23.25 -4.67 -13.34
CA LEU A 405 -22.74 -3.45 -12.73
C LEU A 405 -23.64 -3.10 -11.54
N PHE A 406 -23.06 -3.08 -10.35
CA PHE A 406 -23.69 -2.55 -9.15
C PHE A 406 -23.18 -1.12 -8.93
N ASP A 407 -24.02 -0.14 -9.24
CA ASP A 407 -23.69 1.27 -9.03
C ASP A 407 -23.99 1.66 -7.58
N LEU A 408 -22.92 1.78 -6.78
CA LEU A 408 -22.97 2.10 -5.36
C LEU A 408 -23.73 3.40 -5.07
N GLN A 409 -23.65 4.39 -5.96
CA GLN A 409 -24.28 5.70 -5.75
C GLN A 409 -25.76 5.69 -6.09
N THR A 410 -26.18 4.91 -7.09
CA THR A 410 -27.59 4.90 -7.53
C THR A 410 -28.43 3.77 -6.93
N GLU A 411 -27.84 2.62 -6.60
CA GLU A 411 -28.57 1.46 -6.08
C GLU A 411 -28.76 1.50 -4.58
N ILE A 412 -27.93 2.28 -3.90
CA ILE A 412 -28.14 2.66 -2.52
C ILE A 412 -28.89 3.99 -2.60
N GLU A 413 -30.21 3.95 -2.82
CA GLU A 413 -31.08 5.14 -2.90
C GLU A 413 -31.10 5.88 -1.55
N ILE A 414 -30.07 6.67 -1.30
CA ILE A 414 -29.84 7.41 -0.05
C ILE A 414 -30.66 8.70 -0.02
N THR A 415 -31.27 9.12 -1.14
CA THR A 415 -32.04 10.36 -1.25
C THR A 415 -33.27 10.41 -0.31
N ALA A 416 -33.66 9.28 0.29
CA ALA A 416 -34.70 9.19 1.32
C ALA A 416 -34.17 9.17 2.77
N LEU A 417 -32.85 9.10 2.99
CA LEU A 417 -32.20 9.36 4.29
C LEU A 417 -32.13 10.88 4.51
N ASP A 418 -33.28 11.52 4.47
CA ASP A 418 -33.51 12.81 5.12
C ASP A 418 -33.29 12.52 6.61
N THR A 419 -32.03 12.55 7.05
CA THR A 419 -31.67 12.45 8.44
C THR A 419 -32.24 13.70 9.09
N GLY A 420 -33.50 13.62 9.51
CA GLY A 420 -34.22 14.62 10.31
C GLY A 420 -33.63 14.78 11.72
N ILE A 421 -32.30 14.75 11.83
CA ILE A 421 -31.55 15.08 13.02
C ILE A 421 -31.01 16.49 12.78
N ALA A 422 -31.84 17.48 13.09
CA ALA A 422 -31.32 18.79 13.44
C ALA A 422 -30.45 18.59 14.70
N LEU A 423 -29.14 18.78 14.56
CA LEU A 423 -28.24 18.90 15.72
C LEU A 423 -28.62 20.19 16.48
N PRO A 424 -28.79 20.14 17.82
CA PRO A 424 -28.97 21.34 18.62
C PRO A 424 -27.72 22.22 18.68
#